data_AF-A0A7X7WE05-F1
#
_entry.id   AF-A0A7X7WE05-F1
#
_cell.length_a   1.000
_cell.length_b   1.000
_cell.length_c   1.000
_cell.angle_alpha   90.00
_cell.angle_beta   90.00
_cell.angle_gamma   90.00
#
_symmetry.space_group_name_H-M   'P 1'
#
loop_
_entity.id
_entity.type
_entity.pdbx_description
1 polymer ?
#
loop_
_entity_poly.entity_id
_entity_poly.type
_entity_poly.pdbx_seq_one_letter_code
_entity_poly.pdbx_strand_id
1 'polypeptide(L)'
;NFGLYEQAREHLINVLRKDPSFVEARLPLAGIYIREGKYNEAWNQYERVLDYAPNHPLAKEMLNKIRGKLTAQPEDIRPPFKIKNPTVTEYVDAINELKKSPNIRVALGANNKGEQWRNKSVKIRSFGKLKVIGKRSGKEFAVIYPGDIWEIKYSNGSLSLKSPSGEKYENFTGVLKIVPQDKKNGTFIIESQKDGSNPYFRYSDREYRGWLEVYPYNQSVALINVVPLEIYLLGVVPAEMEPKWPLEALKAQAILARTQAVLRAQSGPHKKQGYHICDTEHCQVYRGVNIENNNSNNAVLETEGEILTYHGKPAYCFYHSNSGGYIQASEEVSGWGKVPYLVTKADFIRGDILSPWEFNIWIKESPPSYSNYPGVVKDSEYRWMKIIKKKDLEYKLNRDYAIGELLDITPLKRSGAGNVNSVRIRGSKKTVIIEKEHLIRNAFGFSSLKSTLFMLETNRFKNRKIRNFWFYGGGWGHSIGMSQSGAAGMAGKYGNKAEEILDFYFPQTKIKKLKYVKKKPGDR
;
A
#
# COMPACT_ATOMS: atom_id res chain seq x y z
N ASN A 1 -37.01 -2.64 4.37
CA ASN A 1 -38.31 -3.02 4.98
C ASN A 1 -38.95 -1.93 5.83
N PHE A 2 -38.19 -0.98 6.40
CA PHE A 2 -38.79 0.12 7.18
C PHE A 2 -39.03 1.42 6.40
N GLY A 3 -38.78 1.47 5.09
CA GLY A 3 -38.93 2.69 4.28
C GLY A 3 -37.93 3.82 4.58
N LEU A 4 -37.06 3.67 5.59
CA LEU A 4 -36.08 4.67 6.05
C LEU A 4 -34.84 4.80 5.14
N TYR A 5 -35.01 4.78 3.82
CA TYR A 5 -33.88 4.83 2.89
C TYR A 5 -33.14 6.17 2.95
N GLU A 6 -33.86 7.27 3.15
CA GLU A 6 -33.29 8.61 3.30
C GLU A 6 -32.39 8.71 4.53
N GLN A 7 -32.89 8.36 5.71
CA GLN A 7 -32.11 8.35 6.94
C GLN A 7 -30.90 7.39 6.84
N ALA A 8 -31.10 6.21 6.26
CA ALA A 8 -30.01 5.27 6.03
C ALA A 8 -28.93 5.87 5.11
N ARG A 9 -29.33 6.55 4.04
CA ARG A 9 -28.42 7.21 3.10
C ARG A 9 -27.60 8.29 3.80
N GLU A 10 -28.23 9.15 4.59
CA GLU A 10 -27.53 10.20 5.35
C GLU A 10 -26.51 9.64 6.33
N HIS A 11 -26.89 8.61 7.11
CA HIS A 11 -25.96 7.95 8.02
C HIS A 11 -24.79 7.31 7.28
N LEU A 12 -25.04 6.63 6.16
CA LEU A 12 -23.98 6.01 5.34
C LEU A 12 -23.05 7.06 4.74
N ILE A 13 -23.58 8.19 4.26
CA ILE A 13 -22.76 9.30 3.76
C ILE A 13 -21.91 9.89 4.89
N ASN A 14 -22.49 10.10 6.07
CA ASN A 14 -21.77 10.62 7.23
C ASN A 14 -20.65 9.66 7.69
N VAL A 15 -20.89 8.35 7.64
CA VAL A 15 -19.84 7.36 7.87
C VAL A 15 -18.74 7.47 6.81
N LEU A 16 -19.08 7.58 5.53
CA LEU A 16 -18.10 7.70 4.44
C LEU A 16 -17.36 9.04 4.40
N ARG A 17 -17.91 10.10 5.01
CA ARG A 17 -17.20 11.36 5.24
C ARG A 17 -16.10 11.19 6.30
N LYS A 18 -16.35 10.38 7.33
CA LYS A 18 -15.38 10.06 8.38
C LYS A 18 -14.35 9.03 7.92
N ASP A 19 -14.78 8.01 7.19
CA ASP A 19 -13.93 6.96 6.63
C ASP A 19 -14.35 6.62 5.20
N PRO A 20 -13.76 7.29 4.19
CA PRO A 20 -14.02 6.99 2.79
C PRO A 20 -13.61 5.56 2.39
N SER A 21 -12.76 4.86 3.15
CA SER A 21 -12.35 3.51 2.81
C SER A 21 -13.36 2.43 3.23
N PHE A 22 -14.42 2.81 3.96
CA PHE A 22 -15.34 1.86 4.57
C PHE A 22 -16.32 1.22 3.55
N VAL A 23 -15.84 0.14 2.93
CA VAL A 23 -16.54 -0.64 1.88
C VAL A 23 -17.94 -1.09 2.31
N GLU A 24 -18.11 -1.48 3.58
CA GLU A 24 -19.35 -1.98 4.14
C GLU A 24 -20.47 -0.93 4.15
N ALA A 25 -20.14 0.37 4.18
CA ALA A 25 -21.13 1.44 4.01
C ALA A 25 -21.40 1.76 2.53
N ARG A 26 -20.42 1.56 1.64
CA ARG A 26 -20.58 1.83 0.19
C ARG A 26 -21.58 0.88 -0.46
N LEU A 27 -21.57 -0.40 -0.09
CA LEU A 27 -22.48 -1.41 -0.65
C LEU A 27 -23.98 -1.11 -0.44
N PRO A 28 -24.48 -0.88 0.79
CA PRO A 28 -25.87 -0.51 0.99
C PRO A 28 -26.19 0.86 0.41
N LEU A 29 -25.24 1.82 0.41
CA LEU A 29 -25.44 3.13 -0.22
C LEU A 29 -25.67 2.99 -1.74
N ALA A 30 -24.86 2.18 -2.41
CA ALA A 30 -25.04 1.87 -3.83
C ALA A 30 -26.41 1.20 -4.09
N GLY A 31 -26.82 0.28 -3.20
CA GLY A 31 -28.13 -0.36 -3.26
C GLY A 31 -29.30 0.61 -3.08
N ILE A 32 -29.15 1.64 -2.25
CA ILE A 32 -30.13 2.72 -2.11
C ILE A 32 -30.20 3.55 -3.39
N TYR A 33 -29.06 3.96 -3.95
CA TYR A 33 -29.04 4.70 -5.22
C TYR A 33 -29.70 3.94 -6.37
N ILE A 34 -29.51 2.62 -6.46
CA ILE A 34 -30.22 1.79 -7.45
C ILE A 34 -31.74 1.90 -7.29
N ARG A 35 -32.25 1.83 -6.05
CA ARG A 35 -33.70 1.93 -5.78
C ARG A 35 -34.27 3.29 -6.14
N GLU A 36 -33.45 4.33 -6.05
CA GLU A 36 -33.78 5.71 -6.43
C GLU A 36 -33.61 5.98 -7.94
N GLY A 37 -33.18 5.00 -8.73
CA GLY A 37 -32.87 5.18 -10.16
C GLY A 37 -31.57 5.95 -10.44
N LYS A 38 -30.76 6.21 -9.41
CA LYS A 38 -29.47 6.93 -9.47
C LYS A 38 -28.32 5.98 -9.83
N TYR A 39 -28.34 5.46 -11.06
CA TYR A 39 -27.41 4.40 -11.48
C TYR A 39 -25.95 4.86 -11.58
N ASN A 40 -25.68 6.13 -11.91
CA ASN A 40 -24.32 6.64 -12.00
C ASN A 40 -23.66 6.74 -10.61
N GLU A 41 -24.42 7.17 -9.61
CA GLU A 41 -23.98 7.25 -8.22
C GLU A 41 -23.75 5.85 -7.65
N ALA A 42 -24.65 4.90 -7.96
CA ALA A 42 -24.46 3.49 -7.61
C ALA A 42 -23.19 2.91 -8.24
N TRP A 43 -22.95 3.18 -9.53
CA TRP A 43 -21.75 2.77 -10.25
C TRP A 43 -20.49 3.29 -9.56
N ASN A 44 -20.45 4.60 -9.26
CA ASN A 44 -19.32 5.21 -8.56
C ASN A 44 -19.07 4.57 -7.18
N GLN A 45 -20.12 4.24 -6.43
CA GLN A 45 -19.95 3.56 -5.14
C GLN A 45 -19.38 2.14 -5.31
N TYR A 46 -19.83 1.35 -6.29
CA TYR A 46 -19.28 0.01 -6.52
C TYR A 46 -17.85 0.03 -7.07
N GLU A 47 -17.52 0.97 -7.95
CA GLU A 47 -16.13 1.20 -8.38
C GLU A 47 -15.23 1.52 -7.18
N ARG A 48 -15.67 2.41 -6.27
CA ARG A 48 -14.94 2.69 -5.02
C ARG A 48 -14.82 1.49 -4.11
N VAL A 49 -15.80 0.57 -4.10
CA VAL A 49 -15.64 -0.72 -3.40
C VAL A 49 -14.49 -1.51 -4.01
N LEU A 50 -14.37 -1.56 -5.33
CA LEU A 50 -13.29 -2.27 -6.00
C LEU A 50 -11.92 -1.60 -5.84
N ASP A 51 -11.85 -0.29 -5.60
CA ASP A 51 -10.59 0.39 -5.27
C ASP A 51 -9.98 -0.17 -3.98
N TYR A 52 -10.81 -0.41 -2.95
CA TYR A 52 -10.37 -0.92 -1.65
C TYR A 52 -10.43 -2.45 -1.53
N ALA A 53 -11.29 -3.10 -2.32
CA ALA A 53 -11.46 -4.54 -2.38
C ALA A 53 -11.56 -5.02 -3.85
N PRO A 54 -10.42 -5.09 -4.60
CA PRO A 54 -10.42 -5.37 -6.04
C PRO A 54 -11.07 -6.70 -6.46
N ASN A 55 -11.21 -7.64 -5.52
CA ASN A 55 -11.81 -8.96 -5.74
C ASN A 55 -13.19 -9.11 -5.08
N HIS A 56 -13.87 -8.00 -4.75
CA HIS A 56 -15.19 -8.04 -4.13
C HIS A 56 -16.23 -8.61 -5.12
N PRO A 57 -16.80 -9.80 -4.87
CA PRO A 57 -17.65 -10.49 -5.84
C PRO A 57 -18.94 -9.72 -6.12
N LEU A 58 -19.61 -9.24 -5.07
CA LEU A 58 -20.86 -8.50 -5.19
C LEU A 58 -20.71 -7.20 -6.01
N ALA A 59 -19.63 -6.43 -5.79
CA ALA A 59 -19.43 -5.18 -6.52
C ALA A 59 -19.20 -5.43 -8.02
N LYS A 60 -18.39 -6.44 -8.38
CA LYS A 60 -18.20 -6.85 -9.79
C LYS A 60 -19.51 -7.29 -10.44
N GLU A 61 -20.27 -8.12 -9.74
CA GLU A 61 -21.58 -8.59 -10.22
C GLU A 61 -22.55 -7.43 -10.43
N MET A 62 -22.62 -6.50 -9.48
CA MET A 62 -23.55 -5.36 -9.54
C MET A 62 -23.16 -4.37 -10.64
N LEU A 63 -21.88 -4.08 -10.84
CA LEU A 63 -21.41 -3.26 -11.97
C LEU A 63 -21.88 -3.85 -13.31
N ASN A 64 -21.71 -5.15 -13.52
CA ASN A 64 -22.19 -5.81 -14.75
C ASN A 64 -23.71 -5.67 -14.93
N LYS A 65 -24.49 -5.77 -13.83
CA LYS A 65 -25.96 -5.66 -13.87
C LYS A 65 -26.46 -4.24 -14.18
N ILE A 66 -25.80 -3.21 -13.65
CA ILE A 66 -26.27 -1.82 -13.81
C ILE A 66 -25.66 -1.11 -15.02
N ARG A 67 -24.65 -1.70 -15.68
CA ARG A 67 -23.94 -1.08 -16.81
C ARG A 67 -24.87 -0.60 -17.93
N GLY A 68 -25.89 -1.38 -18.28
CA GLY A 68 -26.87 -1.01 -19.30
C GLY A 68 -27.88 0.06 -18.88
N LYS A 69 -27.81 0.54 -17.64
CA LYS A 69 -28.75 1.52 -17.06
C LYS A 69 -28.08 2.87 -16.74
N LEU A 70 -26.79 3.01 -17.06
CA LEU A 70 -26.06 4.26 -16.84
C LEU A 70 -26.58 5.34 -17.79
N THR A 71 -26.66 6.57 -17.31
CA THR A 71 -27.05 7.73 -18.13
C THR A 71 -25.85 8.49 -18.70
N ALA A 72 -24.65 8.14 -18.25
CA ALA A 72 -23.38 8.65 -18.77
C ALA A 72 -22.42 7.49 -18.99
N GLN A 73 -21.39 7.70 -19.82
CA GLN A 73 -20.37 6.68 -19.96
C GLN A 73 -19.61 6.51 -18.63
N PRO A 74 -19.14 5.30 -18.29
CA PRO A 74 -18.39 5.06 -17.04
C PRO A 74 -17.25 6.06 -16.78
N GLU A 75 -16.60 6.53 -17.84
CA GLU A 75 -15.56 7.57 -17.82
C GLU A 75 -16.04 8.96 -17.40
N ASP A 76 -17.27 9.35 -17.72
CA ASP A 76 -17.81 10.65 -17.34
C ASP A 76 -18.28 10.61 -15.87
N ILE A 77 -18.69 9.43 -15.41
CA ILE A 77 -19.04 9.17 -14.01
C ILE A 77 -17.78 9.24 -13.12
N ARG A 78 -16.64 8.75 -13.63
CA ARG A 78 -15.35 8.75 -12.94
C ARG A 78 -14.22 9.12 -13.90
N PRO A 79 -13.99 10.42 -14.15
CA PRO A 79 -12.96 10.85 -15.08
C PRO A 79 -11.56 10.46 -14.58
N PRO A 80 -10.67 9.98 -15.46
CA PRO A 80 -9.30 9.68 -15.08
C PRO A 80 -8.58 10.97 -14.69
N PHE A 81 -7.76 10.90 -13.65
CA PHE A 81 -6.90 12.00 -13.25
C PHE A 81 -5.78 12.19 -14.29
N LYS A 82 -5.73 13.38 -14.88
CA LYS A 82 -4.74 13.78 -15.89
C LYS A 82 -3.84 14.90 -15.37
N ILE A 83 -2.53 14.72 -15.52
CA ILE A 83 -1.53 15.72 -15.09
C ILE A 83 -1.38 16.77 -16.20
N LYS A 84 -1.99 17.93 -16.03
CA LYS A 84 -1.98 18.99 -17.06
C LYS A 84 -0.71 19.87 -17.00
N ASN A 85 -0.21 20.11 -15.81
CA ASN A 85 0.96 20.96 -15.56
C ASN A 85 2.05 20.17 -14.85
N PRO A 86 3.34 20.55 -15.01
CA PRO A 86 4.43 19.99 -14.23
C PRO A 86 4.15 20.14 -12.73
N THR A 87 4.45 19.10 -11.96
CA THR A 87 4.40 19.20 -10.50
C THR A 87 5.59 20.06 -10.04
N VAL A 88 5.33 21.29 -9.62
CA VAL A 88 6.35 22.19 -9.05
C VAL A 88 6.23 22.13 -7.53
N THR A 89 7.23 21.58 -6.87
CA THR A 89 7.41 21.70 -5.41
C THR A 89 8.63 22.61 -5.15
N GLU A 90 8.53 23.56 -4.22
CA GLU A 90 9.61 24.54 -3.95
C GLU A 90 10.95 23.86 -3.59
N TYR A 91 10.90 22.63 -3.05
CA TYR A 91 12.08 21.83 -2.70
C TYR A 91 12.72 21.07 -3.86
N VAL A 92 12.24 21.24 -5.11
CA VAL A 92 12.94 20.72 -6.30
C VAL A 92 14.35 21.30 -6.42
N ASP A 93 14.62 22.47 -5.86
CA ASP A 93 15.97 23.04 -5.88
C ASP A 93 16.91 22.40 -4.84
N ALA A 94 16.40 22.05 -3.65
CA ALA A 94 17.18 21.36 -2.62
C ALA A 94 17.56 19.91 -3.02
N ILE A 95 16.82 19.31 -3.97
CA ILE A 95 17.23 18.04 -4.62
C ILE A 95 18.61 18.17 -5.26
N ASN A 96 19.00 19.37 -5.72
CA ASN A 96 20.33 19.58 -6.30
C ASN A 96 21.45 19.40 -5.28
N GLU A 97 21.14 19.54 -3.99
CA GLU A 97 22.08 19.44 -2.87
C GLU A 97 22.26 17.99 -2.39
N LEU A 98 21.32 17.09 -2.73
CA LEU A 98 21.42 15.67 -2.41
C LEU A 98 22.69 15.07 -3.04
N LYS A 99 23.48 14.40 -2.21
CA LYS A 99 24.64 13.61 -2.61
C LYS A 99 24.20 12.51 -3.55
N LYS A 100 25.11 12.14 -4.45
CA LYS A 100 24.91 11.02 -5.36
C LYS A 100 24.71 9.74 -4.55
N SER A 101 23.49 9.21 -4.59
CA SER A 101 23.13 7.94 -3.96
C SER A 101 23.02 6.82 -5.02
N PRO A 102 23.13 5.54 -4.61
CA PRO A 102 22.90 4.41 -5.50
C PRO A 102 21.50 4.44 -6.11
N ASN A 103 21.36 3.92 -7.33
CA ASN A 103 20.05 3.81 -7.94
C ASN A 103 19.28 2.61 -7.40
N ILE A 104 18.01 2.83 -7.10
CA ILE A 104 17.03 1.79 -6.85
C ILE A 104 16.29 1.50 -8.15
N ARG A 105 15.98 0.23 -8.38
CA ARG A 105 15.22 -0.27 -9.53
C ARG A 105 13.85 -0.69 -9.03
N VAL A 106 12.81 0.05 -9.39
CA VAL A 106 11.44 -0.13 -8.91
C VAL A 106 10.59 -0.67 -10.05
N ALA A 107 9.96 -1.84 -9.85
CA ALA A 107 8.92 -2.33 -10.74
C ALA A 107 7.64 -1.49 -10.57
N LEU A 108 7.16 -0.91 -11.66
CA LEU A 108 5.94 -0.09 -11.67
C LEU A 108 4.71 -0.90 -12.06
N GLY A 109 3.59 -0.63 -11.40
CA GLY A 109 2.32 -1.30 -11.61
C GLY A 109 2.39 -2.79 -11.26
N ALA A 110 2.99 -3.13 -10.12
CA ALA A 110 3.08 -4.51 -9.64
C ALA A 110 1.76 -5.00 -9.03
N ASN A 111 1.60 -6.31 -8.92
CA ASN A 111 0.49 -6.97 -8.22
C ASN A 111 0.75 -7.05 -6.70
N ASN A 112 -0.19 -7.63 -5.97
CA ASN A 112 -0.09 -7.85 -4.52
C ASN A 112 0.98 -8.87 -4.09
N LYS A 113 1.60 -9.58 -5.04
CA LYS A 113 2.76 -10.47 -4.83
C LYS A 113 4.08 -9.79 -5.19
N GLY A 114 4.04 -8.50 -5.54
CA GLY A 114 5.20 -7.73 -5.99
C GLY A 114 5.73 -8.12 -7.37
N GLU A 115 4.95 -8.86 -8.16
CA GLU A 115 5.28 -9.21 -9.54
C GLU A 115 4.73 -8.16 -10.50
N GLN A 116 5.45 -7.86 -11.58
CA GLN A 116 4.95 -6.93 -12.60
C GLN A 116 3.63 -7.43 -13.21
N TRP A 117 2.63 -6.55 -13.23
CA TRP A 117 1.37 -6.84 -13.89
C TRP A 117 1.56 -6.83 -15.41
N ARG A 118 0.71 -7.57 -16.13
CA ARG A 118 0.76 -7.61 -17.60
C ARG A 118 0.25 -6.29 -18.19
N ASN A 119 1.10 -5.56 -18.90
CA ASN A 119 0.74 -4.39 -19.71
C ASN A 119 0.87 -4.73 -21.20
N LYS A 120 -0.21 -4.72 -22.00
CA LYS A 120 -0.08 -4.97 -23.46
C LYS A 120 0.46 -3.77 -24.22
N SER A 121 0.09 -2.57 -23.79
CA SER A 121 0.74 -1.34 -24.19
C SER A 121 0.85 -0.39 -23.00
N VAL A 122 1.70 0.63 -23.14
CA VAL A 122 1.94 1.69 -22.17
C VAL A 122 2.09 2.98 -22.97
N LYS A 123 1.51 4.07 -22.49
CA LYS A 123 1.62 5.39 -23.13
C LYS A 123 2.47 6.27 -22.22
N ILE A 124 3.40 6.99 -22.82
CA ILE A 124 4.35 7.83 -22.09
C ILE A 124 4.40 9.24 -22.69
N ARG A 125 4.65 10.22 -21.83
CA ARG A 125 4.97 11.60 -22.23
C ARG A 125 5.89 12.24 -21.20
N SER A 126 6.28 13.48 -21.43
CA SER A 126 6.99 14.31 -20.44
C SER A 126 6.74 15.79 -20.71
N PHE A 127 7.00 16.63 -19.70
CA PHE A 127 7.11 18.07 -19.84
C PHE A 127 8.49 18.52 -20.34
N GLY A 128 9.49 17.63 -20.33
CA GLY A 128 10.81 17.82 -20.92
C GLY A 128 11.09 16.85 -22.07
N LYS A 129 12.25 16.99 -22.71
CA LYS A 129 12.71 16.05 -23.75
C LYS A 129 13.13 14.72 -23.12
N LEU A 130 12.69 13.60 -23.70
CA LEU A 130 13.20 12.27 -23.35
C LEU A 130 13.99 11.67 -24.51
N LYS A 131 15.11 11.00 -24.21
CA LYS A 131 15.86 10.18 -25.16
C LYS A 131 15.51 8.71 -25.00
N VAL A 132 15.26 8.02 -26.12
CA VAL A 132 15.07 6.57 -26.16
C VAL A 132 16.36 5.91 -26.64
N ILE A 133 17.00 5.12 -25.78
CA ILE A 133 18.33 4.56 -25.99
C ILE A 133 18.32 3.05 -25.76
N GLY A 134 18.98 2.27 -26.63
CA GLY A 134 19.23 0.86 -26.37
C GLY A 134 20.23 0.65 -25.24
N LYS A 135 19.83 -0.02 -24.15
CA LYS A 135 20.70 -0.17 -22.95
C LYS A 135 22.04 -0.83 -23.24
N ARG A 136 22.05 -1.86 -24.11
CA ARG A 136 23.27 -2.62 -24.46
C ARG A 136 24.08 -1.94 -25.57
N SER A 137 23.40 -1.41 -26.59
CA SER A 137 24.06 -0.83 -27.76
C SER A 137 24.50 0.62 -27.56
N GLY A 138 23.90 1.35 -26.61
CA GLY A 138 24.07 2.79 -26.47
C GLY A 138 23.46 3.63 -27.61
N LYS A 139 22.87 2.98 -28.62
CA LYS A 139 22.26 3.64 -29.79
C LYS A 139 21.03 4.44 -29.35
N GLU A 140 21.00 5.73 -29.73
CA GLU A 140 19.81 6.56 -29.64
C GLU A 140 18.86 6.20 -30.79
N PHE A 141 17.61 5.87 -30.46
CA PHE A 141 16.59 5.48 -31.43
C PHE A 141 15.62 6.61 -31.74
N ALA A 142 15.24 7.39 -30.73
CA ALA A 142 14.26 8.47 -30.88
C ALA A 142 14.40 9.52 -29.76
N VAL A 143 13.83 10.70 -30.01
CA VAL A 143 13.63 11.76 -29.03
C VAL A 143 12.14 12.02 -28.90
N ILE A 144 11.62 11.97 -27.67
CA ILE A 144 10.25 12.34 -27.34
C ILE A 144 10.27 13.81 -26.94
N TYR A 145 9.53 14.65 -27.66
CA TYR A 145 9.43 16.08 -27.34
C TYR A 145 8.38 16.33 -26.25
N PRO A 146 8.47 17.47 -25.53
CA PRO A 146 7.49 17.84 -24.51
C PRO A 146 6.05 17.77 -25.04
N GLY A 147 5.16 17.13 -24.28
CA GLY A 147 3.75 16.96 -24.64
C GLY A 147 3.44 15.80 -25.58
N ASP A 148 4.42 15.26 -26.31
CA ASP A 148 4.21 14.12 -27.21
C ASP A 148 3.85 12.85 -26.43
N ILE A 149 2.75 12.23 -26.80
CA ILE A 149 2.31 10.94 -26.23
C ILE A 149 2.77 9.80 -27.13
N TRP A 150 3.78 9.07 -26.68
CA TRP A 150 4.30 7.89 -27.38
C TRP A 150 3.66 6.62 -26.82
N GLU A 151 3.30 5.69 -27.71
CA GLU A 151 2.81 4.36 -27.32
C GLU A 151 3.91 3.31 -27.46
N ILE A 152 4.10 2.53 -26.40
CA ILE A 152 4.97 1.36 -26.36
C ILE A 152 4.07 0.14 -26.30
N LYS A 153 4.16 -0.75 -27.29
CA LYS A 153 3.30 -1.93 -27.40
C LYS A 153 4.12 -3.19 -27.49
N TYR A 154 3.67 -4.24 -26.80
CA TYR A 154 4.21 -5.58 -26.96
C TYR A 154 3.49 -6.31 -28.10
N SER A 155 4.25 -6.90 -29.02
CA SER A 155 3.72 -7.78 -30.07
C SER A 155 4.78 -8.81 -30.47
N ASN A 156 4.37 -10.07 -30.63
CA ASN A 156 5.20 -11.15 -31.17
C ASN A 156 6.62 -11.25 -30.55
N GLY A 157 6.73 -11.16 -29.23
CA GLY A 157 8.00 -11.31 -28.52
C GLY A 157 8.87 -10.04 -28.47
N SER A 158 8.45 -8.93 -29.07
CA SER A 158 9.20 -7.68 -29.11
C SER A 158 8.35 -6.47 -28.73
N LEU A 159 9.00 -5.32 -28.50
CA LEU A 159 8.33 -4.04 -28.34
C LEU A 159 8.37 -3.24 -29.65
N SER A 160 7.34 -2.43 -29.86
CA SER A 160 7.32 -1.34 -30.83
C SER A 160 7.05 0.00 -30.13
N LEU A 161 7.65 1.07 -30.62
CA LEU A 161 7.35 2.45 -30.25
C LEU A 161 6.62 3.14 -31.39
N LYS A 162 5.57 3.88 -31.07
CA LYS A 162 4.81 4.68 -32.02
C LYS A 162 4.72 6.12 -31.53
N SER A 163 5.12 7.07 -32.36
CA SER A 163 5.00 8.50 -32.09
C SER A 163 3.56 9.00 -32.35
N PRO A 164 3.20 10.21 -31.88
CA PRO A 164 1.95 10.87 -32.24
C PRO A 164 1.78 11.09 -33.75
N SER A 165 2.89 11.36 -34.47
CA SER A 165 2.90 11.57 -35.92
C SER A 165 2.75 10.28 -36.73
N GLY A 166 2.75 9.12 -36.08
CA GLY A 166 2.61 7.81 -36.72
C GLY A 166 3.93 7.12 -37.06
N GLU A 167 5.07 7.75 -36.79
CA GLU A 167 6.39 7.12 -36.91
C GLU A 167 6.48 5.89 -36.00
N LYS A 168 7.06 4.81 -36.52
CA LYS A 168 7.07 3.51 -35.85
C LYS A 168 8.46 2.91 -35.83
N TYR A 169 8.88 2.47 -34.65
CA TYR A 169 10.12 1.74 -34.41
C TYR A 169 9.76 0.35 -33.88
N GLU A 170 10.30 -0.72 -34.45
CA GLU A 170 9.87 -2.09 -34.16
C GLU A 170 11.02 -3.02 -33.75
N ASN A 171 10.65 -4.25 -33.36
CA ASN A 171 11.56 -5.38 -33.12
C ASN A 171 12.55 -5.18 -31.96
N PHE A 172 12.17 -4.43 -30.93
CA PHE A 172 12.98 -4.30 -29.73
C PHE A 172 12.82 -5.53 -28.82
N THR A 173 13.84 -6.38 -28.81
CA THR A 173 13.91 -7.56 -27.93
C THR A 173 14.72 -7.29 -26.64
N GLY A 174 15.55 -6.25 -26.63
CA GLY A 174 16.36 -5.84 -25.50
C GLY A 174 15.73 -4.74 -24.64
N VAL A 175 16.48 -4.28 -23.65
CA VAL A 175 16.06 -3.18 -22.77
C VAL A 175 16.26 -1.83 -23.46
N LEU A 176 15.19 -1.04 -23.52
CA LEU A 176 15.23 0.36 -23.88
C LEU A 176 15.25 1.23 -22.62
N LYS A 177 16.09 2.25 -22.61
CA LYS A 177 16.14 3.28 -21.58
C LYS A 177 15.49 4.55 -22.13
N ILE A 178 14.53 5.08 -21.40
CA ILE A 178 13.84 6.33 -21.71
C ILE A 178 14.27 7.33 -20.65
N VAL A 179 15.17 8.22 -21.04
CA VAL A 179 15.95 9.05 -20.13
C VAL A 179 15.60 10.51 -20.34
N PRO A 180 15.19 11.25 -19.30
CA PRO A 180 15.05 12.69 -19.39
C PRO A 180 16.40 13.35 -19.73
N GLN A 181 16.39 14.29 -20.68
CA GLN A 181 17.61 15.03 -21.04
C GLN A 181 18.09 15.91 -19.88
N ASP A 182 17.16 16.57 -19.18
CA ASP A 182 17.44 17.13 -17.86
C ASP A 182 17.51 16.00 -16.84
N LYS A 183 18.74 15.59 -16.52
CA LYS A 183 18.98 14.44 -15.64
C LYS A 183 18.62 14.70 -14.17
N LYS A 184 18.50 15.96 -13.74
CA LYS A 184 18.26 16.28 -12.32
C LYS A 184 16.77 16.45 -12.05
N ASN A 185 16.09 17.27 -12.86
CA ASN A 185 14.69 17.62 -12.63
C ASN A 185 13.74 17.03 -13.68
N GLY A 186 14.26 16.39 -14.72
CA GLY A 186 13.44 15.77 -15.74
C GLY A 186 12.61 14.61 -15.19
N THR A 187 11.32 14.64 -15.52
CA THR A 187 10.36 13.59 -15.19
C THR A 187 9.88 12.89 -16.45
N PHE A 188 9.23 11.74 -16.29
CA PHE A 188 8.40 11.13 -17.32
C PHE A 188 7.05 10.75 -16.71
N ILE A 189 6.03 10.71 -17.55
CA ILE A 189 4.66 10.41 -17.15
C ILE A 189 4.22 9.14 -17.86
N ILE A 190 3.72 8.18 -17.09
CA ILE A 190 2.93 7.07 -17.61
C ILE A 190 1.47 7.51 -17.61
N GLU A 191 0.90 7.57 -18.81
CA GLU A 191 -0.48 7.96 -19.04
C GLU A 191 -1.46 6.92 -18.49
N SER A 192 -2.58 7.41 -17.94
CA SER A 192 -3.67 6.53 -17.57
C SER A 192 -4.26 5.82 -18.80
N GLN A 193 -4.52 4.52 -18.68
CA GLN A 193 -5.04 3.66 -19.74
C GLN A 193 -6.33 2.96 -19.33
N LYS A 194 -7.45 3.44 -19.90
CA LYS A 194 -8.80 2.92 -19.64
C LYS A 194 -8.91 1.41 -19.89
N ASP A 195 -8.48 0.96 -21.07
CA ASP A 195 -8.52 -0.44 -21.49
C ASP A 195 -7.28 -1.23 -21.04
N GLY A 196 -6.48 -0.62 -20.16
CA GLY A 196 -5.32 -1.25 -19.56
C GLY A 196 -5.73 -2.42 -18.67
N SER A 197 -5.10 -3.57 -18.91
CA SER A 197 -5.23 -4.73 -18.01
C SER A 197 -4.68 -4.44 -16.61
N ASN A 198 -3.80 -3.45 -16.46
CA ASN A 198 -3.20 -3.07 -15.20
C ASN A 198 -4.04 -2.01 -14.45
N PRO A 199 -4.61 -2.34 -13.27
CA PRO A 199 -5.44 -1.39 -12.52
C PRO A 199 -4.64 -0.18 -12.02
N TYR A 200 -3.33 -0.30 -11.86
CA TYR A 200 -2.49 0.77 -11.31
C TYR A 200 -2.45 2.04 -12.20
N PHE A 201 -2.55 1.84 -13.52
CA PHE A 201 -2.54 2.90 -14.52
C PHE A 201 -3.95 3.19 -15.07
N ARG A 202 -5.04 2.64 -14.51
CA ARG A 202 -6.36 2.78 -15.15
C ARG A 202 -6.94 4.19 -15.07
N TYR A 203 -6.85 4.81 -13.89
CA TYR A 203 -7.60 6.02 -13.57
C TYR A 203 -6.74 7.24 -13.23
N SER A 204 -5.42 7.13 -13.29
CA SER A 204 -4.54 8.24 -12.93
C SER A 204 -3.24 8.15 -13.69
N ASP A 205 -2.85 9.27 -14.29
CA ASP A 205 -1.49 9.48 -14.76
C ASP A 205 -0.52 9.36 -13.56
N ARG A 206 0.71 8.94 -13.86
CA ARG A 206 1.78 8.74 -12.86
C ARG A 206 3.06 9.39 -13.34
N GLU A 207 3.53 10.40 -12.61
CA GLU A 207 4.79 11.09 -12.90
C GLU A 207 5.94 10.54 -12.04
N TYR A 208 7.11 10.35 -12.66
CA TYR A 208 8.28 9.77 -12.01
C TYR A 208 9.56 10.52 -12.37
N ARG A 209 10.50 10.55 -11.43
CA ARG A 209 11.88 11.02 -11.62
C ARG A 209 12.78 9.87 -12.07
N GLY A 210 14.00 10.22 -12.49
CA GLY A 210 14.98 9.24 -12.97
C GLY A 210 14.67 8.83 -14.41
N TRP A 211 14.90 7.56 -14.76
CA TRP A 211 14.60 7.06 -16.10
C TRP A 211 13.76 5.80 -16.05
N LEU A 212 13.12 5.50 -17.18
CA LEU A 212 12.33 4.29 -17.36
C LEU A 212 13.14 3.27 -18.16
N GLU A 213 13.19 2.03 -17.70
CA GLU A 213 13.61 0.89 -18.50
C GLU A 213 12.38 0.08 -18.92
N VAL A 214 12.25 -0.17 -20.22
CA VAL A 214 11.18 -0.99 -20.80
C VAL A 214 11.75 -2.16 -21.58
N TYR A 215 11.12 -3.33 -21.48
CA TYR A 215 11.51 -4.53 -22.22
C TYR A 215 10.35 -5.52 -22.32
N PRO A 216 10.38 -6.44 -23.31
CA PRO A 216 9.42 -7.55 -23.36
C PRO A 216 9.57 -8.49 -22.16
N TYR A 217 8.48 -8.77 -21.45
CA TYR A 217 8.45 -9.74 -20.35
C TYR A 217 7.07 -10.39 -20.22
N ASN A 218 7.02 -11.72 -20.14
CA ASN A 218 5.78 -12.49 -19.96
C ASN A 218 4.62 -12.04 -20.87
N GLN A 219 4.89 -11.89 -22.17
CA GLN A 219 3.95 -11.44 -23.18
C GLN A 219 3.38 -10.03 -22.92
N SER A 220 4.18 -9.16 -22.32
CA SER A 220 3.78 -7.81 -21.91
C SER A 220 4.98 -6.85 -21.91
N VAL A 221 4.68 -5.57 -21.69
CA VAL A 221 5.66 -4.50 -21.47
C VAL A 221 6.03 -4.46 -19.98
N ALA A 222 7.30 -4.75 -19.68
CA ALA A 222 7.86 -4.53 -18.36
C ALA A 222 8.20 -3.05 -18.15
N LEU A 223 7.96 -2.53 -16.95
CA LEU A 223 8.22 -1.14 -16.57
C LEU A 223 9.08 -1.09 -15.31
N ILE A 224 10.35 -0.68 -15.45
CA ILE A 224 11.27 -0.50 -14.33
C ILE A 224 11.67 0.98 -14.26
N ASN A 225 11.23 1.67 -13.22
CA ASN A 225 11.78 2.99 -12.90
C ASN A 225 13.13 2.83 -12.20
N VAL A 226 14.15 3.53 -12.70
CA VAL A 226 15.47 3.57 -12.10
C VAL A 226 15.75 4.99 -11.64
N VAL A 227 15.94 5.14 -10.34
CA VAL A 227 15.93 6.45 -9.65
C VAL A 227 16.94 6.42 -8.50
N PRO A 228 17.67 7.53 -8.22
CA PRO A 228 18.54 7.59 -7.05
C PRO A 228 17.76 7.35 -5.75
N LEU A 229 18.38 6.66 -4.78
CA LEU A 229 17.73 6.26 -3.53
C LEU A 229 17.08 7.44 -2.78
N GLU A 230 17.76 8.57 -2.65
CA GLU A 230 17.20 9.73 -1.94
C GLU A 230 15.97 10.32 -2.66
N ILE A 231 16.00 10.32 -4.00
CA ILE A 231 14.90 10.80 -4.83
C ILE A 231 13.71 9.84 -4.80
N TYR A 232 13.98 8.53 -4.73
CA TYR A 232 12.95 7.51 -4.54
C TYR A 232 12.15 7.76 -3.25
N LEU A 233 12.82 8.14 -2.16
CA LEU A 233 12.18 8.36 -0.86
C LEU A 233 11.19 9.53 -0.86
N LEU A 234 11.38 10.54 -1.72
CA LEU A 234 10.43 11.65 -1.88
C LEU A 234 9.04 11.16 -2.32
N GLY A 235 8.98 10.04 -3.05
CA GLY A 235 7.72 9.39 -3.46
C GLY A 235 7.29 8.20 -2.60
N VAL A 236 8.05 7.86 -1.55
CA VAL A 236 7.73 6.77 -0.59
C VAL A 236 7.25 7.31 0.73
N VAL A 237 7.99 8.23 1.36
CA VAL A 237 7.64 8.77 2.67
C VAL A 237 6.22 9.35 2.70
N PRO A 238 5.81 10.23 1.77
CA PRO A 238 4.43 10.73 1.73
C PRO A 238 3.39 9.69 1.29
N ALA A 239 3.82 8.54 0.74
CA ALA A 239 2.94 7.44 0.36
C ALA A 239 2.65 6.51 1.55
N GLU A 240 3.57 6.45 2.50
CA GLU A 240 3.51 5.59 3.69
C GLU A 240 2.99 6.36 4.91
N MET A 241 3.26 7.66 5.02
CA MET A 241 2.81 8.52 6.12
C MET A 241 2.18 9.81 5.60
N GLU A 242 1.16 10.29 6.31
CA GLU A 242 0.50 11.56 6.00
C GLU A 242 1.53 12.71 6.08
N PRO A 243 1.73 13.49 4.99
CA PRO A 243 2.77 14.52 4.96
C PRO A 243 2.58 15.63 6.00
N LYS A 244 1.36 15.83 6.52
CA LYS A 244 1.07 16.81 7.58
C LYS A 244 1.45 16.33 8.98
N TRP A 245 1.84 15.06 9.15
CA TRP A 245 2.27 14.55 10.44
C TRP A 245 3.60 15.18 10.89
N PRO A 246 3.93 15.13 12.20
CA PRO A 246 5.11 15.77 12.75
C PRO A 246 6.41 15.36 12.04
N LEU A 247 7.30 16.34 11.81
CA LEU A 247 8.53 16.15 11.04
C LEU A 247 9.42 15.02 11.59
N GLU A 248 9.57 14.92 12.91
CA GLU A 248 10.39 13.87 13.55
C GLU A 248 9.86 12.45 13.29
N ALA A 249 8.54 12.29 13.15
CA ALA A 249 7.95 11.01 12.76
C ALA A 249 8.24 10.69 11.28
N LEU A 250 8.18 11.70 10.40
CA LEU A 250 8.54 11.57 8.99
C LEU A 250 10.04 11.26 8.81
N LYS A 251 10.92 11.82 9.65
CA LYS A 251 12.35 11.51 9.68
C LYS A 251 12.60 10.05 10.05
N ALA A 252 11.97 9.56 11.11
CA ALA A 252 12.04 8.15 11.49
C ALA A 252 11.62 7.25 10.32
N GLN A 253 10.51 7.55 9.66
CA GLN A 253 10.05 6.82 8.48
C GLN A 253 11.02 6.90 7.29
N ALA A 254 11.64 8.06 7.03
CA ALA A 254 12.65 8.20 5.98
C ALA A 254 13.84 7.28 6.22
N ILE A 255 14.35 7.22 7.47
CA ILE A 255 15.44 6.32 7.87
C ILE A 255 15.05 4.85 7.69
N LEU A 256 13.86 4.45 8.16
CA LEU A 256 13.37 3.06 7.98
C LEU A 256 13.19 2.71 6.50
N ALA A 257 12.57 3.60 5.73
CA ALA A 257 12.31 3.37 4.32
C ALA A 257 13.62 3.27 3.52
N ARG A 258 14.62 4.10 3.84
CA ARG A 258 15.98 4.01 3.27
C ARG A 258 16.64 2.69 3.60
N THR A 259 16.57 2.28 4.87
CA THR A 259 17.15 1.01 5.34
C THR A 259 16.53 -0.19 4.63
N GLN A 260 15.21 -0.20 4.50
CA GLN A 260 14.46 -1.24 3.79
C GLN A 260 14.84 -1.28 2.31
N ALA A 261 14.98 -0.13 1.65
CA ALA A 261 15.37 -0.06 0.25
C ALA A 261 16.78 -0.63 0.02
N VAL A 262 17.73 -0.32 0.91
CA VAL A 262 19.09 -0.87 0.88
C VAL A 262 19.08 -2.38 1.07
N LEU A 263 18.34 -2.90 2.06
CA LEU A 263 18.18 -4.34 2.29
C LEU A 263 17.61 -5.07 1.07
N ARG A 264 16.55 -4.53 0.48
CA ARG A 264 15.90 -5.14 -0.70
C ARG A 264 16.79 -5.08 -1.93
N ALA A 265 17.60 -4.03 -2.10
CA ALA A 265 18.56 -3.96 -3.19
C ALA A 265 19.68 -5.01 -3.06
N GLN A 266 20.11 -5.34 -1.83
CA GLN A 266 21.19 -6.32 -1.59
C GLN A 266 20.70 -7.76 -1.66
N SER A 267 19.55 -8.07 -1.04
CA SER A 267 19.08 -9.44 -0.83
C SER A 267 17.56 -9.61 -0.99
N GLY A 268 16.91 -8.72 -1.75
CA GLY A 268 15.46 -8.74 -1.95
C GLY A 268 14.95 -9.91 -2.81
N PRO A 269 13.65 -10.22 -2.74
CA PRO A 269 13.04 -11.36 -3.42
C PRO A 269 12.97 -11.19 -4.95
N HIS A 270 13.21 -9.98 -5.45
CA HIS A 270 13.01 -9.61 -6.86
C HIS A 270 14.29 -9.68 -7.72
N LYS A 271 15.40 -10.17 -7.15
CA LYS A 271 16.70 -10.24 -7.85
C LYS A 271 16.61 -11.02 -9.18
N LYS A 272 15.83 -12.11 -9.22
CA LYS A 272 15.63 -12.92 -10.43
C LYS A 272 14.81 -12.18 -11.51
N GLN A 273 13.94 -11.25 -11.09
CA GLN A 273 13.06 -10.48 -11.95
C GLN A 273 13.71 -9.18 -12.47
N GLY A 274 14.92 -8.85 -12.01
CA GLY A 274 15.72 -7.73 -12.54
C GLY A 274 15.44 -6.36 -11.91
N TYR A 275 14.74 -6.33 -10.76
CA TYR A 275 14.46 -5.13 -9.98
C TYR A 275 14.67 -5.37 -8.48
N HIS A 276 14.80 -4.29 -7.71
CA HIS A 276 15.05 -4.37 -6.27
C HIS A 276 13.75 -4.43 -5.47
N ILE A 277 12.77 -3.60 -5.87
CA ILE A 277 11.54 -3.31 -5.11
C ILE A 277 10.35 -3.17 -6.07
N CYS A 278 9.14 -3.48 -5.61
CA CYS A 278 7.89 -3.14 -6.29
C CYS A 278 7.21 -1.93 -5.65
N ASP A 279 6.34 -1.25 -6.41
CA ASP A 279 5.63 -0.02 -6.00
C ASP A 279 4.40 -0.22 -5.11
N THR A 280 4.25 -1.39 -4.51
CA THR A 280 3.13 -1.80 -3.65
C THR A 280 3.57 -2.11 -2.23
N GLU A 281 2.60 -2.23 -1.32
CA GLU A 281 2.79 -2.63 0.10
C GLU A 281 3.56 -3.95 0.29
N HIS A 282 3.66 -4.79 -0.75
CA HIS A 282 4.51 -5.98 -0.72
C HIS A 282 5.99 -5.63 -0.44
N CYS A 283 6.45 -4.49 -0.94
CA CYS A 283 7.77 -3.96 -0.62
C CYS A 283 7.67 -2.63 0.11
N GLN A 284 7.32 -1.56 -0.61
CA GLN A 284 7.10 -0.20 -0.11
C GLN A 284 6.21 0.53 -1.13
N VAL A 285 5.24 1.32 -0.65
CA VAL A 285 4.36 2.07 -1.54
C VAL A 285 5.14 3.20 -2.20
N TYR A 286 5.18 3.22 -3.54
CA TYR A 286 5.89 4.25 -4.32
C TYR A 286 4.96 4.89 -5.34
N ARG A 287 4.66 6.17 -5.16
CA ARG A 287 3.66 6.87 -5.99
C ARG A 287 4.23 7.96 -6.91
N GLY A 288 5.56 8.12 -6.91
CA GLY A 288 6.24 9.10 -7.77
C GLY A 288 6.00 10.55 -7.31
N VAL A 289 6.11 11.48 -8.26
CA VAL A 289 6.20 12.93 -8.02
C VAL A 289 4.88 13.52 -7.52
N ASN A 290 3.76 12.97 -7.94
CA ASN A 290 2.42 13.52 -7.68
C ASN A 290 2.04 13.66 -6.20
N ILE A 291 2.75 12.96 -5.31
CA ILE A 291 2.48 12.99 -3.87
C ILE A 291 3.61 13.65 -3.07
N GLU A 292 4.68 14.10 -3.73
CA GLU A 292 5.78 14.78 -3.05
C GLU A 292 5.25 15.99 -2.27
N ASN A 293 5.80 16.21 -1.07
CA ASN A 293 5.36 17.26 -0.18
C ASN A 293 6.55 17.86 0.57
N ASN A 294 6.57 19.17 0.74
CA ASN A 294 7.69 19.88 1.37
C ASN A 294 8.07 19.30 2.75
N ASN A 295 7.10 18.99 3.62
CA ASN A 295 7.39 18.49 4.96
C ASN A 295 8.04 17.08 4.94
N SER A 296 7.51 16.17 4.13
CA SER A 296 8.11 14.84 3.96
C SER A 296 9.44 14.89 3.21
N ASN A 297 9.60 15.83 2.28
CA ASN A 297 10.85 16.03 1.56
C ASN A 297 11.94 16.51 2.52
N ASN A 298 11.62 17.44 3.42
CA ASN A 298 12.53 17.89 4.48
C ASN A 298 13.00 16.74 5.36
N ALA A 299 12.10 15.85 5.76
CA ALA A 299 12.48 14.65 6.51
C ALA A 299 13.50 13.77 5.77
N VAL A 300 13.36 13.62 4.45
CA VAL A 300 14.31 12.87 3.61
C VAL A 300 15.65 13.59 3.53
N LEU A 301 15.65 14.90 3.30
CA LEU A 301 16.85 15.74 3.20
C LEU A 301 17.64 15.78 4.52
N GLU A 302 16.97 16.01 5.64
CA GLU A 302 17.62 16.12 6.96
C GLU A 302 18.19 14.77 7.44
N THR A 303 17.64 13.65 6.96
CA THR A 303 18.13 12.29 7.29
C THR A 303 18.93 11.68 6.15
N GLU A 304 19.48 12.49 5.24
CA GLU A 304 20.19 12.00 4.07
C GLU A 304 21.28 10.97 4.43
N GLY A 305 21.19 9.79 3.82
CA GLY A 305 22.13 8.69 4.03
C GLY A 305 21.98 7.97 5.36
N GLU A 306 21.07 8.35 6.23
CA GLU A 306 20.89 7.69 7.52
C GLU A 306 20.08 6.41 7.38
N ILE A 307 20.64 5.32 7.92
CA ILE A 307 20.02 4.00 7.98
C ILE A 307 20.12 3.44 9.39
N LEU A 308 19.20 2.54 9.72
CA LEU A 308 19.21 1.79 10.96
C LEU A 308 20.05 0.52 10.82
N THR A 309 20.91 0.23 11.80
CA THR A 309 21.81 -0.92 11.77
C THR A 309 21.77 -1.72 13.07
N TYR A 310 21.90 -3.04 12.94
CA TYR A 310 22.07 -3.97 14.05
C TYR A 310 23.37 -4.75 13.83
N HIS A 311 24.28 -4.72 14.82
CA HIS A 311 25.64 -5.25 14.70
C HIS A 311 26.37 -4.82 13.39
N GLY A 312 26.18 -3.57 12.97
CA GLY A 312 26.84 -2.99 11.80
C GLY A 312 26.24 -3.39 10.44
N LYS A 313 25.22 -4.24 10.39
CA LYS A 313 24.46 -4.57 9.18
C LYS A 313 23.14 -3.78 9.16
N PRO A 314 22.59 -3.43 7.98
CA PRO A 314 21.26 -2.83 7.91
C PRO A 314 20.23 -3.69 8.67
N ALA A 315 19.45 -3.05 9.54
CA ALA A 315 18.46 -3.70 10.37
C ALA A 315 17.17 -3.99 9.57
N TYR A 316 16.54 -5.14 9.81
CA TYR A 316 15.15 -5.37 9.41
C TYR A 316 14.23 -4.34 10.07
N CYS A 317 13.63 -3.47 9.26
CA CYS A 317 12.87 -2.30 9.68
C CYS A 317 11.43 -2.40 9.19
N PHE A 318 10.62 -3.25 9.82
CA PHE A 318 9.20 -3.34 9.49
C PHE A 318 8.42 -2.21 10.15
N TYR A 319 7.38 -1.73 9.47
CA TYR A 319 6.51 -0.68 9.96
C TYR A 319 5.07 -0.93 9.49
N HIS A 320 4.10 -0.41 10.23
CA HIS A 320 2.68 -0.58 9.97
C HIS A 320 1.90 0.68 10.38
N SER A 321 0.69 0.85 9.85
CA SER A 321 -0.13 2.07 10.07
C SER A 321 -0.38 2.34 11.56
N ASN A 322 -1.02 1.42 12.28
CA ASN A 322 -1.44 1.66 13.65
C ASN A 322 -1.29 0.39 14.50
N SER A 323 -0.66 0.49 15.68
CA SER A 323 -0.45 -0.68 16.56
C SER A 323 -1.72 -1.12 17.29
N GLY A 324 -2.71 -0.23 17.38
CA GLY A 324 -3.79 -0.36 18.33
C GLY A 324 -3.35 -0.10 19.76
N GLY A 325 -2.06 0.13 20.03
CA GLY A 325 -1.47 0.36 21.35
C GLY A 325 -0.57 -0.78 21.85
N TYR A 326 -0.40 -1.87 21.09
CA TYR A 326 0.57 -2.93 21.36
C TYR A 326 1.28 -3.39 20.08
N ILE A 327 2.55 -3.77 20.23
CA ILE A 327 3.43 -4.27 19.18
C ILE A 327 3.76 -5.72 19.53
N GLN A 328 3.75 -6.61 18.54
CA GLN A 328 4.10 -8.02 18.71
C GLN A 328 5.52 -8.31 18.20
N ALA A 329 6.16 -9.31 18.81
CA ALA A 329 7.47 -9.77 18.38
C ALA A 329 7.38 -10.49 17.03
N SER A 330 8.43 -10.37 16.23
CA SER A 330 8.55 -11.09 14.97
C SER A 330 8.46 -12.63 15.13
N GLU A 331 9.06 -13.18 16.18
CA GLU A 331 9.10 -14.63 16.42
C GLU A 331 7.74 -15.25 16.80
N GLU A 332 6.79 -14.43 17.25
CA GLU A 332 5.44 -14.88 17.61
C GLU A 332 4.56 -15.10 16.38
N VAL A 333 4.95 -14.55 15.23
CA VAL A 333 4.17 -14.55 13.98
C VAL A 333 4.77 -15.52 12.96
N SER A 334 3.94 -16.48 12.52
CA SER A 334 4.37 -17.50 11.56
C SER A 334 4.88 -16.86 10.25
N GLY A 335 6.09 -17.25 9.84
CA GLY A 335 6.74 -16.78 8.61
C GLY A 335 7.60 -15.52 8.73
N TRP A 336 7.68 -14.88 9.90
CA TRP A 336 8.49 -13.67 10.10
C TRP A 336 9.91 -13.94 10.62
N GLY A 337 10.10 -15.07 11.31
CA GLY A 337 11.39 -15.43 11.91
C GLY A 337 11.72 -14.62 13.16
N LYS A 338 12.83 -14.97 13.83
CA LYS A 338 13.28 -14.30 15.05
C LYS A 338 14.23 -13.15 14.73
N VAL A 339 13.83 -11.94 15.08
CA VAL A 339 14.68 -10.74 15.02
C VAL A 339 14.81 -10.15 16.43
N PRO A 340 16.02 -10.12 17.04
CA PRO A 340 16.20 -9.86 18.47
C PRO A 340 15.63 -8.55 19.01
N TYR A 341 15.57 -7.52 18.18
CA TYR A 341 15.08 -6.18 18.56
C TYR A 341 13.63 -5.94 18.13
N LEU A 342 12.98 -6.87 17.43
CA LEU A 342 11.55 -6.79 17.12
C LEU A 342 10.77 -7.58 18.17
N VAL A 343 10.50 -6.91 19.30
CA VAL A 343 9.98 -7.50 20.52
C VAL A 343 8.55 -7.05 20.83
N THR A 344 7.85 -7.85 21.63
CA THR A 344 6.50 -7.54 22.11
C THR A 344 6.56 -6.48 23.18
N LYS A 345 5.74 -5.44 23.06
CA LYS A 345 5.63 -4.37 24.07
C LYS A 345 4.40 -3.50 23.88
N ALA A 346 4.06 -2.75 24.91
CA ALA A 346 3.10 -1.64 24.82
C ALA A 346 3.63 -0.51 23.94
N ASP A 347 2.73 0.16 23.22
CA ASP A 347 3.01 1.35 22.42
C ASP A 347 2.67 2.64 23.18
N PHE A 348 3.17 2.73 24.42
CA PHE A 348 3.03 3.87 25.33
C PHE A 348 3.98 3.72 26.55
N ILE A 349 4.14 4.80 27.33
CA ILE A 349 5.05 4.83 28.49
C ILE A 349 4.59 3.83 29.56
N ARG A 350 5.51 2.97 30.02
CA ARG A 350 5.33 2.04 31.15
C ARG A 350 4.10 1.11 31.01
N GLY A 351 3.75 0.73 29.79
CA GLY A 351 2.67 -0.25 29.58
C GLY A 351 3.16 -1.68 29.77
N ASP A 352 2.50 -2.42 30.64
CA ASP A 352 2.69 -3.86 30.81
C ASP A 352 1.89 -4.65 29.78
N ILE A 353 2.28 -5.92 29.60
CA ILE A 353 1.49 -6.86 28.81
C ILE A 353 0.22 -7.23 29.60
N LEU A 354 -0.93 -7.05 28.95
CA LEU A 354 -2.23 -7.26 29.59
C LEU A 354 -2.56 -8.74 29.78
N SER A 355 -3.22 -9.04 30.89
CA SER A 355 -3.93 -10.31 31.05
C SER A 355 -5.09 -10.43 30.03
N PRO A 356 -5.62 -11.64 29.77
CA PRO A 356 -6.75 -11.82 28.86
C PRO A 356 -8.00 -11.00 29.22
N TRP A 357 -8.27 -10.78 30.50
CA TRP A 357 -9.43 -10.00 30.96
C TRP A 357 -9.22 -8.50 30.73
N GLU A 358 -8.04 -7.98 31.08
CA GLU A 358 -7.68 -6.57 30.83
C GLU A 358 -7.64 -6.27 29.33
N PHE A 359 -7.11 -7.18 28.51
CA PHE A 359 -7.10 -7.05 27.05
C PHE A 359 -8.53 -6.95 26.48
N ASN A 360 -9.47 -7.75 26.99
CA ASN A 360 -10.88 -7.71 26.56
C ASN A 360 -11.54 -6.36 26.85
N ILE A 361 -11.19 -5.71 27.96
CA ILE A 361 -11.67 -4.35 28.27
C ILE A 361 -10.98 -3.35 27.34
N TRP A 362 -9.65 -3.40 27.28
CA TRP A 362 -8.80 -2.49 26.52
C TRP A 362 -9.13 -2.43 25.01
N ILE A 363 -9.47 -3.57 24.40
CA ILE A 363 -9.80 -3.65 22.96
C ILE A 363 -11.20 -3.08 22.65
N LYS A 364 -12.08 -3.02 23.65
CA LYS A 364 -13.45 -2.49 23.54
C LYS A 364 -13.53 -1.01 23.89
N GLU A 365 -12.52 -0.48 24.55
CA GLU A 365 -12.37 0.94 24.88
C GLU A 365 -11.40 1.65 23.92
N SER A 366 -11.20 2.95 24.12
CA SER A 366 -10.22 3.76 23.39
C SER A 366 -9.19 4.39 24.35
N PRO A 367 -8.37 3.58 25.03
CA PRO A 367 -7.41 4.07 26.01
C PRO A 367 -6.30 4.91 25.34
N PRO A 368 -5.63 5.80 26.07
CA PRO A 368 -4.48 6.53 25.57
C PRO A 368 -3.34 5.58 25.17
N SER A 369 -2.72 5.85 24.03
CA SER A 369 -1.45 5.25 23.62
C SER A 369 -0.73 6.19 22.66
N TYR A 370 0.50 5.91 22.26
CA TYR A 370 1.18 6.69 21.22
C TYR A 370 0.41 6.62 19.90
N SER A 371 -0.13 5.46 19.54
CA SER A 371 -0.91 5.28 18.30
C SER A 371 -2.35 5.82 18.37
N ASN A 372 -2.79 6.31 19.54
CA ASN A 372 -4.05 7.02 19.72
C ASN A 372 -3.81 8.53 19.83
N TYR A 373 -3.79 9.20 18.67
CA TYR A 373 -3.60 10.64 18.59
C TYR A 373 -4.81 11.32 17.92
N PRO A 374 -5.87 11.63 18.70
CA PRO A 374 -7.10 12.22 18.18
C PRO A 374 -6.85 13.50 17.38
N GLY A 375 -7.56 13.65 16.26
CA GLY A 375 -7.41 14.80 15.35
C GLY A 375 -6.26 14.68 14.34
N VAL A 376 -5.32 13.76 14.56
CA VAL A 376 -4.20 13.48 13.64
C VAL A 376 -4.30 12.09 13.03
N VAL A 377 -4.68 11.11 13.85
CA VAL A 377 -4.92 9.71 13.44
C VAL A 377 -6.42 9.47 13.43
N LYS A 378 -6.92 8.74 12.42
CA LYS A 378 -8.35 8.41 12.37
C LYS A 378 -8.69 7.36 13.42
N ASP A 379 -9.77 7.58 14.15
CA ASP A 379 -10.24 6.65 15.19
C ASP A 379 -10.40 5.22 14.67
N SER A 380 -10.86 5.07 13.42
CA SER A 380 -11.09 3.76 12.80
C SER A 380 -9.80 2.96 12.55
N GLU A 381 -8.63 3.61 12.58
CA GLU A 381 -7.32 2.95 12.48
C GLU A 381 -6.84 2.46 13.85
N TYR A 382 -7.19 3.16 14.92
CA TYR A 382 -6.87 2.77 16.29
C TYR A 382 -7.82 1.73 16.86
N ARG A 383 -9.13 1.90 16.65
CA ARG A 383 -10.21 0.98 17.08
C ARG A 383 -11.23 0.78 15.99
N TRP A 384 -11.61 -0.46 15.76
CA TRP A 384 -12.62 -0.82 14.77
C TRP A 384 -13.51 -1.94 15.28
N MET A 385 -14.75 -1.94 14.81
CA MET A 385 -15.70 -3.02 15.06
C MET A 385 -16.21 -3.54 13.72
N LYS A 386 -16.31 -4.88 13.60
CA LYS A 386 -16.90 -5.52 12.42
C LYS A 386 -17.92 -6.56 12.84
N ILE A 387 -19.14 -6.44 12.33
CA ILE A 387 -20.21 -7.41 12.55
C ILE A 387 -20.45 -8.18 11.26
N ILE A 388 -20.28 -9.50 11.30
CA ILE A 388 -20.39 -10.36 10.13
C ILE A 388 -21.49 -11.39 10.36
N LYS A 389 -22.47 -11.46 9.47
CA LYS A 389 -23.54 -12.46 9.55
C LYS A 389 -22.95 -13.85 9.28
N LYS A 390 -23.49 -14.88 9.95
CA LYS A 390 -23.07 -16.28 9.74
C LYS A 390 -23.09 -16.64 8.25
N LYS A 391 -24.18 -16.31 7.54
CA LYS A 391 -24.36 -16.62 6.11
C LYS A 391 -23.25 -16.07 5.22
N ASP A 392 -22.87 -14.80 5.43
CA ASP A 392 -21.88 -14.13 4.59
C ASP A 392 -20.48 -14.71 4.83
N LEU A 393 -20.16 -14.99 6.10
CA LEU A 393 -18.90 -15.62 6.46
C LEU A 393 -18.82 -17.07 5.99
N GLU A 394 -19.91 -17.83 6.14
CA GLU A 394 -20.01 -19.21 5.65
C GLU A 394 -19.86 -19.29 4.13
N TYR A 395 -20.47 -18.37 3.37
CA TYR A 395 -20.28 -18.29 1.93
C TYR A 395 -18.80 -18.07 1.57
N LYS A 396 -18.16 -17.09 2.21
CA LYS A 396 -16.74 -16.77 1.99
C LYS A 396 -15.83 -17.96 2.33
N LEU A 397 -16.05 -18.58 3.48
CA LEU A 397 -15.25 -19.72 3.94
C LEU A 397 -15.48 -20.97 3.09
N ASN A 398 -16.69 -21.17 2.55
CA ASN A 398 -16.93 -22.28 1.62
C ASN A 398 -16.27 -22.07 0.27
N ARG A 399 -16.21 -20.83 -0.23
CA ARG A 399 -15.49 -20.53 -1.47
C ARG A 399 -13.99 -20.81 -1.34
N ASP A 400 -13.39 -20.41 -0.22
CA ASP A 400 -11.94 -20.51 -0.04
C ASP A 400 -11.50 -21.86 0.54
N TYR A 401 -12.37 -22.48 1.33
CA TYR A 401 -12.04 -23.68 2.08
C TYR A 401 -13.08 -24.78 2.01
N ALA A 402 -14.30 -24.63 1.49
CA ALA A 402 -15.31 -25.71 1.44
C ALA A 402 -15.59 -26.41 2.80
N ILE A 403 -15.83 -25.62 3.86
CA ILE A 403 -16.01 -26.13 5.24
C ILE A 403 -17.39 -26.77 5.50
N GLY A 404 -18.39 -26.58 4.64
CA GLY A 404 -19.78 -26.93 4.93
C GLY A 404 -20.47 -25.87 5.79
N GLU A 405 -21.38 -26.28 6.67
CA GLU A 405 -22.04 -25.38 7.62
C GLU A 405 -21.00 -24.88 8.64
N LEU A 406 -20.95 -23.57 8.88
CA LEU A 406 -20.05 -22.98 9.88
C LEU A 406 -20.55 -23.29 11.30
N LEU A 407 -19.79 -24.07 12.06
CA LEU A 407 -20.13 -24.52 13.41
C LEU A 407 -19.46 -23.70 14.50
N ASP A 408 -18.19 -23.32 14.31
CA ASP A 408 -17.40 -22.61 15.31
C ASP A 408 -16.16 -21.90 14.74
N ILE A 409 -15.73 -20.83 15.40
CA ILE A 409 -14.48 -20.12 15.14
C ILE A 409 -13.79 -19.87 16.48
N THR A 410 -12.59 -20.43 16.64
CA THR A 410 -11.83 -20.35 17.90
C THR A 410 -10.39 -19.89 17.63
N PRO A 411 -9.97 -18.72 18.14
CA PRO A 411 -8.55 -18.35 18.20
C PRO A 411 -7.76 -19.39 18.99
N LEU A 412 -6.70 -19.94 18.42
CA LEU A 412 -5.85 -20.97 19.03
C LEU A 412 -4.59 -20.39 19.69
N LYS A 413 -4.00 -19.37 19.07
CA LYS A 413 -2.75 -18.75 19.54
C LYS A 413 -2.85 -17.24 19.44
N ARG A 414 -2.37 -16.55 20.48
CA ARG A 414 -2.16 -15.11 20.49
C ARG A 414 -0.69 -14.77 20.75
N SER A 415 -0.22 -13.65 20.22
CA SER A 415 1.01 -13.02 20.69
C SER A 415 0.84 -12.45 22.10
N GLY A 416 1.93 -12.08 22.77
CA GLY A 416 1.83 -11.32 24.02
C GLY A 416 1.09 -9.99 23.84
N ALA A 417 1.09 -9.39 22.65
CA ALA A 417 0.30 -8.20 22.32
C ALA A 417 -1.21 -8.47 22.15
N GLY A 418 -1.63 -9.73 22.11
CA GLY A 418 -3.03 -10.12 21.92
C GLY A 418 -3.43 -10.38 20.47
N ASN A 419 -2.57 -10.18 19.47
CA ASN A 419 -2.85 -10.50 18.06
C ASN A 419 -3.13 -11.99 17.89
N VAL A 420 -4.17 -12.36 17.12
CA VAL A 420 -4.47 -13.76 16.79
C VAL A 420 -3.51 -14.27 15.72
N ASN A 421 -2.63 -15.20 16.09
CA ASN A 421 -1.62 -15.78 15.20
C ASN A 421 -2.00 -17.19 14.70
N SER A 422 -3.04 -17.80 15.27
CA SER A 422 -3.65 -19.02 14.73
C SER A 422 -5.14 -19.06 15.06
N VAL A 423 -5.97 -19.46 14.09
CA VAL A 423 -7.42 -19.61 14.26
C VAL A 423 -7.92 -20.92 13.68
N ARG A 424 -8.79 -21.59 14.44
CA ARG A 424 -9.52 -22.79 14.01
C ARG A 424 -10.90 -22.41 13.53
N ILE A 425 -11.25 -22.90 12.35
CA ILE A 425 -12.58 -22.77 11.76
C ILE A 425 -13.14 -24.19 11.62
N ARG A 426 -14.18 -24.50 12.39
CA ARG A 426 -14.86 -25.80 12.33
C ARG A 426 -16.12 -25.67 11.50
N GLY A 427 -16.19 -26.43 10.41
CA GLY A 427 -17.43 -26.63 9.67
C GLY A 427 -17.93 -28.07 9.71
N SER A 428 -19.12 -28.32 9.19
CA SER A 428 -19.75 -29.64 9.20
C SER A 428 -19.04 -30.68 8.32
N LYS A 429 -18.25 -30.24 7.32
CA LYS A 429 -17.49 -31.14 6.45
C LYS A 429 -16.03 -31.29 6.86
N LYS A 430 -15.41 -30.21 7.35
CA LYS A 430 -14.02 -30.23 7.81
C LYS A 430 -13.67 -29.08 8.73
N THR A 431 -12.53 -29.23 9.39
CA THR A 431 -11.89 -28.19 10.21
C THR A 431 -10.66 -27.65 9.48
N VAL A 432 -10.47 -26.33 9.54
CA VAL A 432 -9.32 -25.62 8.94
C VAL A 432 -8.60 -24.84 10.03
N ILE A 433 -7.27 -24.88 10.00
CA ILE A 433 -6.41 -24.05 10.85
C ILE A 433 -5.68 -23.06 9.96
N ILE A 434 -5.74 -21.77 10.31
CA ILE A 434 -5.11 -20.69 9.56
C ILE A 434 -4.10 -20.00 10.47
N GLU A 435 -2.83 -19.95 10.05
CA GLU A 435 -1.71 -19.48 10.89
C GLU A 435 -0.92 -18.30 10.30
N LYS A 436 -1.19 -17.93 9.04
CA LYS A 436 -0.54 -16.76 8.41
C LYS A 436 -1.39 -15.52 8.65
N GLU A 437 -0.80 -14.47 9.20
CA GLU A 437 -1.45 -13.19 9.55
C GLU A 437 -2.37 -12.66 8.42
N HIS A 438 -1.85 -12.55 7.19
CA HIS A 438 -2.63 -12.07 6.06
C HIS A 438 -3.77 -13.01 5.66
N LEU A 439 -3.65 -14.32 5.87
CA LEU A 439 -4.74 -15.27 5.61
C LEU A 439 -5.83 -15.16 6.68
N ILE A 440 -5.44 -14.94 7.95
CA ILE A 440 -6.38 -14.71 9.06
C ILE A 440 -7.22 -13.46 8.77
N ARG A 441 -6.58 -12.33 8.42
CA ARG A 441 -7.30 -11.08 8.09
C ARG A 441 -8.24 -11.23 6.91
N ASN A 442 -7.83 -11.99 5.89
CA ASN A 442 -8.64 -12.25 4.69
C ASN A 442 -9.72 -13.31 4.89
N ALA A 443 -9.73 -14.06 6.00
CA ALA A 443 -10.72 -15.10 6.26
C ALA A 443 -12.09 -14.51 6.65
N PHE A 444 -12.09 -13.37 7.35
CA PHE A 444 -13.27 -12.82 8.02
C PHE A 444 -13.92 -11.66 7.24
N GLY A 445 -14.37 -11.94 6.02
CA GLY A 445 -15.17 -11.03 5.20
C GLY A 445 -14.73 -10.96 3.74
N PHE A 446 -15.41 -10.12 2.96
CA PHE A 446 -15.03 -9.82 1.57
C PHE A 446 -13.93 -8.76 1.48
N SER A 447 -13.79 -7.94 2.51
CA SER A 447 -12.67 -7.05 2.80
C SER A 447 -11.78 -7.69 3.88
N SER A 448 -10.47 -7.47 3.78
CA SER A 448 -9.50 -7.86 4.80
C SER A 448 -9.81 -7.13 6.12
N LEU A 449 -9.62 -7.79 7.27
CA LEU A 449 -9.57 -7.08 8.55
C LEU A 449 -8.39 -6.09 8.56
N LYS A 450 -8.50 -5.00 9.33
CA LYS A 450 -7.40 -4.03 9.46
C LYS A 450 -6.16 -4.66 10.13
N SER A 451 -6.36 -5.52 11.13
CA SER A 451 -5.28 -6.23 11.84
C SER A 451 -5.76 -7.60 12.34
N THR A 452 -4.85 -8.39 12.92
CA THR A 452 -5.19 -9.60 13.70
C THR A 452 -5.38 -9.31 15.20
N LEU A 453 -5.26 -8.06 15.63
CA LEU A 453 -5.51 -7.64 17.01
C LEU A 453 -7.02 -7.47 17.22
N PHE A 454 -7.70 -8.57 17.58
CA PHE A 454 -9.13 -8.54 17.83
C PHE A 454 -9.62 -9.53 18.90
N MET A 455 -10.75 -9.18 19.51
CA MET A 455 -11.61 -10.09 20.25
C MET A 455 -12.80 -10.50 19.37
N LEU A 456 -13.20 -11.77 19.48
CA LEU A 456 -14.31 -12.35 18.72
C LEU A 456 -15.42 -12.77 19.67
N GLU A 457 -16.63 -12.27 19.44
CA GLU A 457 -17.83 -12.73 20.13
C GLU A 457 -18.79 -13.40 19.15
N THR A 458 -19.29 -14.59 19.54
CA THR A 458 -20.28 -15.34 18.76
C THR A 458 -21.67 -15.09 19.31
N ASN A 459 -22.44 -14.28 18.59
CA ASN A 459 -23.80 -13.95 18.97
C ASN A 459 -24.78 -14.98 18.40
N ARG A 460 -25.72 -15.44 19.23
CA ARG A 460 -26.65 -16.53 18.93
C ARG A 460 -28.10 -16.07 19.02
N PHE A 461 -28.97 -16.69 18.23
CA PHE A 461 -30.41 -16.56 18.40
C PHE A 461 -30.87 -17.31 19.68
N LYS A 462 -32.12 -17.11 20.11
CA LYS A 462 -32.72 -17.84 21.25
C LYS A 462 -32.62 -19.37 21.10
N ASN A 463 -32.68 -19.87 19.86
CA ASN A 463 -32.51 -21.30 19.53
C ASN A 463 -31.04 -21.76 19.47
N ARG A 464 -30.09 -20.99 20.04
CA ARG A 464 -28.63 -21.24 20.08
C ARG A 464 -27.91 -21.30 18.73
N LYS A 465 -28.61 -21.13 17.59
CA LYS A 465 -27.96 -21.01 16.27
C LYS A 465 -27.16 -19.72 16.19
N ILE A 466 -25.99 -19.79 15.55
CA ILE A 466 -25.14 -18.61 15.34
C ILE A 466 -25.88 -17.61 14.44
N ARG A 467 -25.98 -16.37 14.92
CA ARG A 467 -26.58 -15.24 14.20
C ARG A 467 -25.49 -14.46 13.45
N ASN A 468 -24.52 -13.96 14.20
CA ASN A 468 -23.42 -13.14 13.68
C ASN A 468 -22.20 -13.21 14.61
N PHE A 469 -21.09 -12.72 14.09
CA PHE A 469 -19.81 -12.62 14.76
C PHE A 469 -19.45 -11.15 14.92
N TRP A 470 -19.07 -10.77 16.13
CA TRP A 470 -18.65 -9.40 16.44
C TRP A 470 -17.16 -9.41 16.69
N PHE A 471 -16.44 -8.66 15.87
CA PHE A 471 -15.01 -8.44 15.99
C PHE A 471 -14.82 -7.06 16.60
N TYR A 472 -14.22 -7.02 17.77
CA TYR A 472 -13.70 -5.80 18.39
C TYR A 472 -12.21 -5.79 18.16
N GLY A 473 -11.72 -4.87 17.34
CA GLY A 473 -10.34 -4.86 16.92
C GLY A 473 -9.66 -3.52 17.11
N GLY A 474 -8.34 -3.55 17.06
CA GLY A 474 -7.49 -2.38 17.20
C GLY A 474 -6.35 -2.42 16.19
N GLY A 475 -5.85 -1.25 15.83
CA GLY A 475 -4.73 -1.12 14.91
C GLY A 475 -5.03 -1.50 13.45
N TRP A 476 -4.04 -1.22 12.61
CA TRP A 476 -4.02 -1.52 11.19
C TRP A 476 -2.61 -1.95 10.74
N GLY A 477 -2.54 -3.17 10.25
CA GLY A 477 -1.32 -3.79 9.74
C GLY A 477 -0.90 -4.97 10.60
N HIS A 478 0.39 -5.33 10.49
CA HIS A 478 0.94 -6.55 11.09
C HIS A 478 1.43 -6.35 12.54
N SER A 479 1.42 -5.13 13.08
CA SER A 479 1.84 -4.83 14.47
C SER A 479 3.29 -5.20 14.81
N ILE A 480 4.21 -5.24 13.83
CA ILE A 480 5.63 -5.56 14.05
C ILE A 480 6.48 -4.33 13.73
N GLY A 481 7.45 -4.03 14.59
CA GLY A 481 8.33 -2.86 14.44
C GLY A 481 7.59 -1.55 14.69
N MET A 482 7.82 -0.54 13.84
CA MET A 482 7.30 0.81 14.08
C MET A 482 5.81 0.96 13.77
N SER A 483 5.04 1.51 14.70
CA SER A 483 3.72 2.07 14.39
C SER A 483 3.88 3.48 13.83
N GLN A 484 3.35 3.72 12.63
CA GLN A 484 3.41 5.04 12.00
C GLN A 484 2.59 6.06 12.79
N SER A 485 1.37 5.71 13.18
CA SER A 485 0.55 6.51 14.09
C SER A 485 1.24 6.72 15.44
N GLY A 486 1.89 5.69 15.97
CA GLY A 486 2.61 5.79 17.23
C GLY A 486 3.82 6.72 17.15
N ALA A 487 4.61 6.66 16.07
CA ALA A 487 5.67 7.63 15.80
C ALA A 487 5.13 9.06 15.70
N ALA A 488 3.98 9.27 15.05
CA ALA A 488 3.32 10.57 14.98
C ALA A 488 2.87 11.06 16.37
N GLY A 489 2.33 10.19 17.21
CA GLY A 489 1.97 10.51 18.58
C GLY A 489 3.19 10.85 19.44
N MET A 490 4.27 10.05 19.39
CA MET A 490 5.52 10.32 20.10
C MET A 490 6.10 11.69 19.70
N ALA A 491 6.21 11.97 18.40
CA ALA A 491 6.74 13.23 17.91
C ALA A 491 5.83 14.42 18.26
N GLY A 492 4.53 14.33 17.94
CA GLY A 492 3.61 15.46 18.01
C GLY A 492 3.08 15.75 19.42
N LYS A 493 2.81 14.71 20.21
CA LYS A 493 2.21 14.85 21.55
C LYS A 493 3.26 14.85 22.65
N TYR A 494 4.36 14.12 22.47
CA TYR A 494 5.39 13.94 23.51
C TYR A 494 6.73 14.61 23.15
N GLY A 495 6.84 15.22 21.96
CA GLY A 495 8.03 15.98 21.55
C GLY A 495 9.26 15.13 21.22
N ASN A 496 9.08 13.82 21.06
CA ASN A 496 10.20 12.91 20.84
C ASN A 496 10.89 13.15 19.49
N LYS A 497 12.22 13.02 19.48
CA LYS A 497 13.04 13.10 18.27
C LYS A 497 13.04 11.78 17.51
N ALA A 498 13.40 11.82 16.22
CA ALA A 498 13.46 10.63 15.37
C ALA A 498 14.31 9.51 15.98
N GLU A 499 15.42 9.85 16.63
CA GLU A 499 16.32 8.90 17.30
C GLU A 499 15.62 8.18 18.47
N GLU A 500 14.86 8.91 19.28
CA GLU A 500 14.13 8.37 20.43
C GLU A 500 12.96 7.49 19.98
N ILE A 501 12.29 7.89 18.89
CA ILE A 501 11.25 7.09 18.25
C ILE A 501 11.85 5.76 17.76
N LEU A 502 12.97 5.83 17.05
CA LEU A 502 13.63 4.64 16.50
C LEU A 502 14.20 3.74 17.61
N ASP A 503 14.79 4.29 18.66
CA ASP A 503 15.28 3.51 19.81
C ASP A 503 14.14 2.83 20.55
N PHE A 504 12.99 3.50 20.69
CA PHE A 504 11.78 2.88 21.21
C PHE A 504 11.41 1.66 20.35
N TYR A 505 11.15 1.81 19.04
CA TYR A 505 10.62 0.72 18.21
C TYR A 505 11.64 -0.38 17.85
N PHE A 506 12.94 -0.05 17.85
CA PHE A 506 14.02 -0.94 17.44
C PHE A 506 15.18 -0.83 18.45
N PRO A 507 14.98 -1.28 19.70
CA PRO A 507 16.00 -1.18 20.74
C PRO A 507 17.30 -1.87 20.30
N GLN A 508 18.44 -1.40 20.79
CA GLN A 508 19.78 -1.95 20.46
C GLN A 508 20.24 -1.74 19.00
N THR A 509 19.44 -1.07 18.17
CA THR A 509 19.89 -0.65 16.85
C THR A 509 20.60 0.71 16.93
N LYS A 510 21.33 1.06 15.87
CA LYS A 510 22.07 2.33 15.78
C LYS A 510 21.84 2.96 14.43
N ILE A 511 21.60 4.27 14.42
CA ILE A 511 21.62 5.06 13.21
C ILE A 511 23.07 5.16 12.72
N LYS A 512 23.28 4.89 11.43
CA LYS A 512 24.56 5.07 10.75
C LYS A 512 24.35 5.77 9.43
N LYS A 513 25.31 6.61 9.06
CA LYS A 513 25.33 7.30 7.78
C LYS A 513 26.03 6.45 6.72
N LEU A 514 25.36 6.20 5.60
CA LEU A 514 25.91 5.56 4.42
C LEU A 514 27.03 6.43 3.84
N LYS A 515 28.17 5.81 3.56
CA LYS A 515 29.18 6.39 2.69
C LYS A 515 28.81 6.03 1.25
N TYR A 516 28.30 6.99 0.50
CA TYR A 516 28.04 6.80 -0.93
C TYR A 516 29.35 6.76 -1.71
N VAL A 517 29.98 5.59 -1.76
CA VAL A 517 31.21 5.38 -2.55
C VAL A 517 30.81 5.18 -4.01
N LYS A 518 31.43 5.92 -4.94
CA LYS A 518 31.35 5.60 -6.36
C LYS A 518 32.02 4.23 -6.57
N LYS A 519 31.24 3.19 -6.89
CA LYS A 519 31.83 1.98 -7.52
C LYS A 519 32.53 2.44 -8.80
N LYS A 520 33.84 2.17 -8.94
CA LYS A 520 34.53 2.37 -10.21
C LYS A 520 33.94 1.36 -11.22
N PRO A 521 33.85 1.71 -12.52
CA PRO A 521 33.47 0.73 -13.53
C PRO A 521 34.49 -0.42 -13.50
N GLY A 522 34.07 -1.63 -13.10
CA GLY A 522 34.94 -2.82 -13.03
C GLY A 522 34.92 -3.57 -11.70
N ASP A 523 34.48 -2.97 -10.60
CA ASP A 523 34.39 -3.67 -9.31
C ASP A 523 33.15 -4.59 -9.27
N ARG A 524 33.39 -5.91 -9.29
CA ARG A 524 32.33 -6.94 -9.20
C ARG A 524 31.40 -6.72 -8.00
#